data_AF-A0A8X6GJ09-F1
#
_entry.id   AF-A0A8X6GJ09-F1
#
_cell.length_a   1.000
_cell.length_b   1.000
_cell.length_c   1.000
_cell.angle_alpha   90.00
_cell.angle_beta   90.00
_cell.angle_gamma   90.00
#
_symmetry.space_group_name_H-M   'P 1'
#
loop_
_entity.id
_entity.type
_entity.pdbx_description
1 polymer ?
#
loop_
_entity_poly.entity_id
_entity_poly.type
_entity_poly.pdbx_seq_one_letter_code
_entity_poly.pdbx_strand_id
1 'polypeptide(L)'
;MYIIAKPCSQCSNALCRNNLCVSHEQCKKNPKVCETAKCNLKCQNCGLLDKKACKCTCADGWDSPDCSRVCKDDHQRCGMNPGFPTKASCSLNNFAIAKKYCRKMCRSCSEY
;
A
#
# COMPACT_ATOMS: atom_id res chain seq x y z
N MET A 1 9.53 13.32 -9.70
CA MET A 1 10.75 12.78 -9.07
C MET A 1 10.52 11.28 -8.89
N TYR A 2 11.19 10.42 -9.68
CA TYR A 2 11.10 8.97 -9.47
C TYR A 2 12.17 8.59 -8.44
N ILE A 3 11.79 7.79 -7.46
CA ILE A 3 12.71 7.30 -6.45
C ILE A 3 13.57 6.25 -7.15
N ILE A 4 14.87 6.50 -7.31
CA ILE A 4 15.81 5.44 -7.71
C ILE A 4 15.94 4.51 -6.51
N ALA A 5 14.99 3.60 -6.37
CA ALA A 5 14.97 2.58 -5.34
C ALA A 5 15.25 1.22 -5.97
N LYS A 6 15.66 0.25 -5.13
CA LYS A 6 15.79 -1.13 -5.57
C LYS A 6 14.46 -1.59 -6.17
N PRO A 7 14.46 -2.30 -7.31
CA PRO A 7 13.24 -2.84 -7.88
C PRO A 7 12.41 -3.60 -6.85
N CYS A 8 11.09 -3.44 -6.95
CA CYS A 8 10.11 -4.03 -6.05
C CYS A 8 10.12 -3.50 -4.60
N SER A 9 10.75 -2.35 -4.33
CA SER A 9 10.74 -1.74 -2.99
C SER A 9 9.36 -1.27 -2.53
N GLN A 10 8.35 -1.27 -3.40
CA GLN A 10 6.96 -0.87 -3.10
C GLN A 10 5.91 -1.87 -3.62
N CYS A 11 6.27 -3.14 -3.80
CA CYS A 11 5.27 -4.16 -4.08
C CYS A 11 4.34 -4.35 -2.86
N SER A 12 3.03 -4.20 -3.04
CA SER A 12 2.05 -4.47 -2.00
C SER A 12 1.77 -5.97 -1.93
N ASN A 13 2.08 -6.61 -0.79
CA ASN A 13 1.82 -8.04 -0.53
C ASN A 13 2.32 -8.97 -1.65
N ALA A 14 3.51 -8.69 -2.17
CA ALA A 14 4.04 -9.38 -3.34
C ALA A 14 5.55 -9.55 -3.23
N LEU A 15 6.04 -10.63 -3.82
CA LEU A 15 7.46 -10.92 -3.97
C LEU A 15 8.03 -10.22 -5.20
N CYS A 16 9.34 -10.17 -5.30
CA CYS A 16 10.07 -9.62 -6.43
C CYS A 16 10.74 -10.72 -7.23
N ARG A 17 10.51 -10.75 -8.54
CA ARG A 17 11.26 -11.59 -9.48
C ARG A 17 11.54 -10.82 -10.75
N ASN A 18 12.78 -10.85 -11.22
CA ASN A 18 13.20 -10.16 -12.44
C ASN A 18 12.71 -8.70 -12.48
N ASN A 19 12.83 -8.01 -11.34
CA ASN A 19 12.40 -6.61 -11.16
C ASN A 19 10.88 -6.36 -11.26
N LEU A 20 10.06 -7.41 -11.22
CA LEU A 20 8.59 -7.32 -11.26
C LEU A 20 7.97 -7.82 -9.96
N CYS A 21 6.87 -7.17 -9.55
CA CYS A 21 6.04 -7.64 -8.45
C CYS A 21 5.27 -8.91 -8.87
N VAL A 22 5.35 -9.95 -8.05
CA VAL A 22 4.65 -11.21 -8.23
C VAL A 22 3.82 -11.49 -6.99
N SER A 23 2.51 -11.66 -7.16
CA SER A 23 1.62 -11.94 -6.03
C SER A 23 1.77 -13.37 -5.52
N HIS A 24 1.45 -13.59 -4.25
CA HIS A 24 1.40 -14.94 -3.67
C HIS A 24 0.42 -15.86 -4.42
N GLU A 25 -0.66 -15.33 -4.96
CA GLU A 25 -1.61 -16.08 -5.81
C GLU A 25 -0.96 -16.58 -7.10
N GLN A 26 -0.14 -15.74 -7.75
CA GLN A 26 0.63 -16.15 -8.93
C GLN A 26 1.63 -17.26 -8.57
N CYS A 27 2.26 -17.16 -7.39
CA CYS A 27 3.14 -18.21 -6.88
C CYS A 27 2.42 -19.54 -6.64
N LYS A 28 1.20 -19.51 -6.07
CA LYS A 28 0.40 -20.72 -5.85
C LYS A 28 0.02 -21.40 -7.16
N LYS A 29 -0.36 -20.61 -8.17
CA LYS A 29 -0.75 -21.14 -9.50
C LYS A 29 0.44 -21.67 -10.29
N ASN A 30 1.62 -21.08 -10.11
CA ASN A 30 2.83 -21.53 -10.79
C ASN A 30 4.05 -21.42 -9.84
N PRO A 31 4.33 -22.46 -9.04
CA PRO A 31 5.40 -22.43 -8.03
C PRO A 31 6.78 -22.11 -8.59
N LYS A 32 7.07 -22.52 -9.84
CA LYS A 32 8.32 -22.23 -10.54
C LYS A 32 8.55 -20.73 -10.74
N VAL A 33 7.47 -19.93 -10.76
CA VAL A 33 7.58 -18.48 -10.82
C VAL A 33 8.19 -17.92 -9.53
N CYS A 34 8.07 -18.60 -8.40
CA CYS A 34 8.49 -18.04 -7.11
C CYS A 34 9.67 -18.74 -6.46
N GLU A 35 10.23 -19.79 -7.08
CA GLU A 35 11.50 -20.41 -6.67
C GLU A 35 12.65 -19.41 -6.50
N THR A 36 12.66 -18.36 -7.34
CA THR A 36 13.69 -17.31 -7.33
C THR A 36 13.18 -15.97 -6.81
N ALA A 37 11.90 -15.90 -6.41
CA ALA A 37 11.30 -14.65 -5.97
C ALA A 37 11.76 -14.31 -4.54
N LYS A 38 12.07 -13.04 -4.31
CA LYS A 38 12.58 -12.55 -3.01
C LYS A 38 11.76 -11.38 -2.52
N CYS A 39 11.73 -11.18 -1.20
CA CYS A 39 11.17 -9.97 -0.64
C CYS A 39 12.22 -8.84 -0.66
N ASN A 40 11.97 -7.80 -1.47
CA ASN A 40 12.81 -6.59 -1.53
C ASN A 40 12.21 -5.42 -0.76
N LEU A 41 11.07 -5.62 -0.10
CA LEU A 41 10.35 -4.61 0.66
C LEU A 41 11.19 -4.19 1.89
N LYS A 42 11.30 -2.89 2.12
CA LYS A 42 11.95 -2.33 3.32
C LYS A 42 10.99 -1.34 3.98
N CYS A 43 10.49 -1.71 5.16
CA CYS A 43 9.60 -0.84 5.92
C CYS A 43 10.36 0.40 6.45
N GLN A 44 9.73 1.55 6.30
CA GLN A 44 10.18 2.84 6.80
C GLN A 44 9.42 3.20 8.10
N ASN A 45 9.84 4.27 8.77
CA ASN A 45 9.11 4.87 9.89
C ASN A 45 8.68 3.87 10.97
N CYS A 46 9.61 3.00 11.38
CA CYS A 46 9.39 1.96 12.38
C CYS A 46 8.35 0.88 12.00
N GLY A 47 8.01 0.75 10.73
CA GLY A 47 7.18 -0.34 10.24
C GLY A 47 7.85 -1.71 10.42
N LEU A 48 7.06 -2.73 10.70
CA LEU A 48 7.53 -4.10 10.95
C LEU A 48 7.36 -4.94 9.69
N LEU A 49 8.46 -5.54 9.20
CA LEU A 49 8.43 -6.40 8.02
C LEU A 49 8.06 -7.84 8.39
N ASP A 50 6.90 -8.30 7.92
CA ASP A 50 6.63 -9.73 7.80
C ASP A 50 7.34 -10.27 6.54
N LYS A 51 8.48 -10.95 6.75
CA LYS A 51 9.28 -11.53 5.67
C LYS A 51 8.56 -12.67 4.94
N LYS A 52 7.63 -13.37 5.59
CA LYS A 52 6.89 -14.50 5.02
C LYS A 52 5.81 -13.99 4.08
N ALA A 53 5.06 -12.99 4.51
CA ALA A 53 4.05 -12.34 3.67
C ALA A 53 4.65 -11.30 2.69
N CYS A 54 5.91 -10.89 2.90
CA CYS A 54 6.52 -9.72 2.25
C CYS A 54 5.61 -8.49 2.36
N LYS A 55 5.27 -8.16 3.60
CA LYS A 55 4.32 -7.11 3.95
C LYS A 55 4.85 -6.27 5.10
N CYS A 56 4.67 -4.96 5.04
CA CYS A 56 4.94 -4.08 6.18
C CYS A 56 3.68 -3.83 6.99
N THR A 57 3.79 -3.94 8.31
CA THR A 57 2.82 -3.39 9.26
C THR A 57 3.30 -2.01 9.67
N CYS A 58 2.59 -0.97 9.24
CA CYS A 58 2.98 0.42 9.52
C CYS A 58 2.60 0.85 10.93
N ALA A 59 3.45 1.70 11.52
CA ALA A 59 3.12 2.40 12.75
C ALA A 59 1.98 3.41 12.52
N ASP A 60 1.31 3.81 13.61
CA ASP A 60 0.23 4.78 13.57
C ASP A 60 0.66 6.07 12.87
N GLY A 61 -0.18 6.55 11.96
CA GLY A 61 0.08 7.76 11.18
C GLY A 61 0.87 7.54 9.89
N TRP A 62 1.27 6.32 9.54
CA TRP A 62 1.95 5.98 8.29
C TRP A 62 1.16 4.96 7.46
N ASP A 63 1.28 5.05 6.13
CA ASP A 63 0.66 4.19 5.13
C ASP A 63 1.63 3.90 3.97
N SER A 64 1.13 3.20 2.95
CA SER A 64 1.83 2.63 1.77
C SER A 64 2.55 1.30 2.01
N PRO A 65 2.88 0.53 0.96
CA PRO A 65 3.49 -0.79 1.09
C PRO A 65 4.76 -0.81 1.93
N ASP A 66 5.54 0.27 1.92
CA ASP A 66 6.80 0.41 2.66
C ASP A 66 6.67 1.38 3.86
N CYS A 67 5.46 1.80 4.24
CA CYS A 67 5.21 2.74 5.33
C CYS A 67 5.87 4.13 5.17
N SER A 68 6.24 4.51 3.94
CA SER A 68 6.94 5.77 3.67
C SER A 68 6.04 7.00 3.64
N ARG A 69 4.72 6.81 3.48
CA ARG A 69 3.75 7.89 3.27
C ARG A 69 2.99 8.17 4.55
N VAL A 70 2.72 9.44 4.82
CA VAL A 70 1.90 9.84 5.97
C VAL A 70 0.44 9.49 5.69
N CYS A 71 -0.21 8.84 6.66
CA CYS A 71 -1.65 8.63 6.66
C CYS A 71 -2.36 9.97 6.88
N LYS A 72 -2.77 10.59 5.77
CA LYS A 72 -3.54 11.83 5.75
C LYS A 72 -4.53 11.84 4.60
N ASP A 73 -5.49 12.74 4.69
CA ASP A 73 -6.29 13.11 3.54
C ASP A 73 -5.44 13.96 2.60
N ASP A 74 -5.39 13.57 1.34
CA ASP A 74 -4.68 14.31 0.29
C ASP A 74 -5.53 15.48 -0.23
N HIS A 75 -6.84 15.46 0.02
CA HIS A 75 -7.76 16.52 -0.37
C HIS A 75 -8.33 17.25 0.86
N GLN A 76 -8.35 18.59 0.82
CA GLN A 76 -8.75 19.41 1.96
C GLN A 76 -10.23 19.23 2.33
N ARG A 77 -11.11 18.98 1.35
CA ARG A 77 -12.57 18.84 1.57
C ARG A 77 -13.02 17.51 2.17
N CYS A 78 -12.13 16.58 2.47
CA CYS A 78 -12.50 15.30 3.08
C CYS A 78 -13.16 15.54 4.44
N GLY A 79 -14.46 15.23 4.57
CA GLY A 79 -15.20 15.33 5.82
C GLY A 79 -15.58 16.74 6.26
N MET A 80 -15.43 17.75 5.39
CA MET A 80 -15.84 19.13 5.67
C MET A 80 -17.35 19.33 5.46
N ASN A 81 -17.97 20.15 6.32
CA ASN A 81 -19.37 20.59 6.20
C ASN A 81 -19.48 22.03 5.63
N PRO A 82 -20.49 22.35 4.80
CA PRO A 82 -21.35 21.43 4.04
C PRO A 82 -20.54 20.85 2.88
N GLY A 83 -20.44 19.53 2.70
CA GLY A 83 -19.61 19.06 1.58
C GLY A 83 -19.40 17.58 1.37
N PHE A 84 -19.02 17.29 0.13
CA PHE A 84 -18.49 16.03 -0.39
C PHE A 84 -16.95 16.12 -0.47
N PRO A 85 -16.20 15.05 -0.15
CA PRO A 85 -16.68 13.71 0.21
C PRO A 85 -16.96 13.55 1.71
N THR A 86 -17.97 12.75 2.06
CA THR A 86 -18.20 12.28 3.43
C THR A 86 -17.78 10.81 3.57
N LYS A 87 -17.87 10.23 4.78
CA LYS A 87 -17.61 8.80 4.98
C LYS A 87 -18.46 7.89 4.07
N ALA A 88 -19.68 8.30 3.72
CA ALA A 88 -20.52 7.55 2.79
C ALA A 88 -19.94 7.48 1.36
N SER A 89 -19.09 8.45 1.01
CA SER A 89 -18.46 8.53 -0.31
C SER A 89 -17.26 7.58 -0.46
N CYS A 90 -16.77 6.95 0.61
CA CYS A 90 -15.54 6.16 0.58
C CYS A 90 -15.58 4.98 -0.40
N SER A 91 -16.76 4.39 -0.63
CA SER A 91 -16.95 3.26 -1.55
C SER A 91 -17.24 3.69 -3.00
N LEU A 92 -17.39 4.99 -3.26
CA LEU A 92 -17.68 5.50 -4.61
C LEU A 92 -16.45 5.46 -5.51
N ASN A 93 -16.69 5.50 -6.83
CA ASN A 93 -15.65 5.54 -7.86
C ASN A 93 -14.59 4.45 -7.68
N ASN A 94 -15.01 3.20 -7.45
CA ASN A 94 -14.12 2.07 -7.22
C ASN A 94 -13.10 2.35 -6.09
N PHE A 95 -13.59 2.88 -4.97
CA PHE A 95 -12.78 3.27 -3.81
C PHE A 95 -11.72 4.35 -4.09
N ALA A 96 -11.78 5.07 -5.22
CA ALA A 96 -10.82 6.13 -5.51
C ALA A 96 -10.85 7.24 -4.46
N ILE A 97 -12.04 7.53 -3.89
CA ILE A 97 -12.18 8.51 -2.80
C ILE A 97 -11.39 8.04 -1.58
N ALA A 98 -11.59 6.80 -1.15
CA ALA A 98 -10.83 6.25 -0.04
C ALA A 98 -9.33 6.21 -0.35
N LYS A 99 -8.92 5.56 -1.44
CA LYS A 99 -7.51 5.22 -1.69
C LYS A 99 -6.64 6.39 -2.14
N LYS A 100 -7.21 7.37 -2.86
CA LYS A 100 -6.44 8.46 -3.47
C LYS A 100 -6.60 9.79 -2.76
N TYR A 101 -7.82 10.14 -2.33
CA TYR A 101 -8.12 11.52 -1.91
C TYR A 101 -8.31 11.65 -0.40
N CYS A 102 -9.06 10.74 0.21
CA CYS A 102 -9.53 10.85 1.59
C CYS A 102 -9.14 9.62 2.42
N ARG A 103 -7.86 9.22 2.38
CA ARG A 103 -7.39 7.99 3.03
C ARG A 103 -7.62 7.98 4.54
N LYS A 104 -7.38 9.11 5.20
CA LYS A 104 -7.53 9.22 6.66
C LYS A 104 -9.00 9.24 7.05
N MET A 105 -9.82 10.04 6.37
CA MET A 105 -11.28 10.09 6.58
C MET A 105 -11.93 8.73 6.36
N CYS A 106 -11.51 8.02 5.31
CA CYS A 106 -12.03 6.71 4.92
C CYS A 106 -11.35 5.52 5.62
N ARG A 107 -10.38 5.77 6.51
CA ARG A 107 -9.60 4.73 7.20
C ARG A 107 -8.91 3.72 6.28
N SER A 108 -8.55 4.12 5.07
CA SER A 108 -7.86 3.24 4.09
C SER A 108 -6.33 3.32 4.17
N CYS A 109 -5.79 3.91 5.23
CA CYS A 109 -4.35 4.01 5.47
C CYS A 109 -3.68 2.65 5.77
N SER A 110 -4.44 1.59 6.00
CA SER A 110 -3.92 0.29 6.47
C SER A 110 -4.13 -0.86 5.47
N GLU A 111 -4.59 -0.57 4.25
CA GLU A 111 -4.99 -1.61 3.26
C GLU A 111 -3.84 -2.19 2.41
N TYR A 112 -2.57 -2.00 2.80
CA TYR A 112 -1.43 -2.45 2.01
C TYR A 112 -0.65 -3.54 2.71
#